data_AF-A0AAJ0BSA4-F1
#
_entry.id   AF-A0AAJ0BSA4-F1
#
_cell.length_a   1.000
_cell.length_b   1.000
_cell.length_c   1.000
_cell.angle_alpha   90.00
_cell.angle_beta   90.00
_cell.angle_gamma   90.00
#
_symmetry.space_group_name_H-M   'P 1'
#
loop_
_entity.id
_entity.type
_entity.pdbx_description
1 polymer ?
#
loop_
_entity_poly.entity_id
_entity_poly.type
_entity_poly.pdbx_seq_one_letter_code
_entity_poly.pdbx_strand_id
1 'polypeptide(L)'
;MKFSTALACLATTTATIRAAPSPHMCNTQVAIGDLVPEFGVVPGTDRDVIQTGSCSGFNGKERIPIPCSCPPGRDEFVARLEAALLVGNVFGDPISFSSDASDQSVDTNRARATASVILLQSFNGKKGDGCPVAAAPNLMTMQVTGVRSDKIFVG
;
A
#
# COMPACT_ATOMS: atom_id res chain seq x y z
N MET A 1 -52.00 35.78 -56.92
CA MET A 1 -51.08 36.94 -56.87
C MET A 1 -50.28 36.85 -55.57
N LYS A 2 -48.93 36.97 -55.63
CA LYS A 2 -48.05 37.58 -54.59
C LYS A 2 -47.94 36.84 -53.23
N PHE A 3 -46.80 36.53 -52.59
CA PHE A 3 -45.38 36.92 -52.67
C PHE A 3 -44.48 35.93 -51.88
N SER A 4 -43.22 35.81 -52.33
CA SER A 4 -41.93 35.84 -51.59
C SER A 4 -41.53 34.84 -50.49
N THR A 5 -40.48 34.07 -50.84
CA THR A 5 -39.11 33.97 -50.25
C THR A 5 -38.86 33.99 -48.73
N ALA A 6 -38.10 32.99 -48.24
CA ALA A 6 -36.94 33.14 -47.33
C ALA A 6 -36.22 31.77 -47.18
N LEU A 7 -34.96 31.63 -47.61
CA LEU A 7 -33.70 31.90 -46.89
C LEU A 7 -33.22 30.67 -46.08
N ALA A 8 -32.16 30.03 -46.56
CA ALA A 8 -31.48 28.91 -45.93
C ALA A 8 -30.51 29.41 -44.84
N CYS A 9 -30.61 28.85 -43.63
CA CYS A 9 -29.63 29.03 -42.56
C CYS A 9 -28.77 27.76 -42.42
N LEU A 10 -27.49 27.85 -42.76
CA LEU A 10 -26.49 26.87 -42.32
C LEU A 10 -26.19 27.13 -40.83
N ALA A 11 -26.49 26.16 -39.98
CA ALA A 11 -26.11 26.18 -38.58
C ALA A 11 -24.76 25.45 -38.41
N THR A 12 -23.68 26.20 -38.25
CA THR A 12 -22.39 25.70 -37.78
C THR A 12 -22.46 25.46 -36.27
N THR A 13 -22.46 24.20 -35.85
CA THR A 13 -22.36 23.81 -34.44
C THR A 13 -20.91 23.85 -33.98
N THR A 14 -20.49 24.93 -33.32
CA THR A 14 -19.26 24.93 -32.51
C THR A 14 -19.58 24.35 -31.13
N ALA A 15 -19.20 23.10 -30.91
CA ALA A 15 -19.26 22.47 -29.59
C ALA A 15 -18.17 23.05 -28.69
N THR A 16 -18.53 23.92 -27.76
CA THR A 16 -17.63 24.36 -26.69
C THR A 16 -17.56 23.25 -25.63
N ILE A 17 -16.48 22.46 -25.65
CA ILE A 17 -16.16 21.52 -24.57
C ILE A 17 -15.81 22.35 -23.34
N ARG A 18 -16.78 22.50 -22.43
CA ARG A 18 -16.53 23.05 -21.10
C ARG A 18 -16.00 21.90 -20.25
N ALA A 19 -14.68 21.79 -20.14
CA ALA A 19 -14.05 20.97 -19.12
C ALA A 19 -14.46 21.55 -17.76
N ALA A 20 -15.45 20.93 -17.11
CA ALA A 20 -15.71 21.20 -15.71
C ALA A 20 -14.49 20.71 -14.93
N PRO A 21 -13.88 21.53 -14.05
CA PRO A 21 -12.95 20.99 -13.09
C PRO A 21 -13.74 20.02 -12.21
N SER A 22 -13.40 18.74 -12.29
CA SER A 22 -13.80 17.77 -11.28
C SER A 22 -13.48 18.39 -9.93
N PRO A 23 -14.43 18.48 -8.98
CA PRO A 23 -14.06 18.70 -7.61
C PRO A 23 -13.22 17.49 -7.22
N HIS A 24 -11.90 17.61 -7.26
CA HIS A 24 -11.05 16.86 -6.37
C HIS A 24 -11.52 17.26 -4.98
N MET A 25 -12.48 16.49 -4.46
CA MET A 25 -12.78 16.48 -3.06
C MET A 25 -11.44 16.17 -2.42
N CYS A 26 -10.81 17.19 -1.85
CA CYS A 26 -9.68 17.03 -0.94
C CYS A 26 -10.28 16.37 0.30
N ASN A 27 -10.54 15.08 0.20
CA ASN A 27 -10.86 14.28 1.35
C ASN A 27 -9.54 14.17 2.09
N THR A 28 -9.43 14.86 3.22
CA THR A 28 -8.40 14.60 4.23
C THR A 28 -8.64 13.23 4.87
N GLN A 29 -8.85 12.19 4.06
CA GLN A 29 -8.67 10.81 4.47
C GLN A 29 -7.18 10.53 4.38
N VAL A 30 -6.58 10.21 5.51
CA VAL A 30 -5.19 9.74 5.53
C VAL A 30 -5.13 8.45 4.72
N ALA A 31 -4.21 8.37 3.77
CA ALA A 31 -4.00 7.16 3.00
C ALA A 31 -3.49 6.05 3.94
N ILE A 32 -3.96 4.81 3.80
CA ILE A 32 -3.51 3.71 4.66
C ILE A 32 -1.98 3.53 4.56
N GLY A 33 -1.41 3.86 3.39
CA GLY A 33 0.02 3.91 3.16
C GLY A 33 0.79 4.77 4.17
N ASP A 34 0.22 5.88 4.63
CA ASP A 34 0.86 6.79 5.60
C ASP A 34 0.80 6.23 7.02
N LEU A 35 -0.14 5.34 7.32
CA LEU A 35 -0.32 4.75 8.65
C LEU A 35 0.62 3.57 8.92
N VAL A 36 1.20 2.99 7.88
CA VAL A 36 2.15 1.87 7.98
C VAL A 36 3.56 2.30 7.58
N PRO A 37 4.62 1.79 8.24
CA PRO A 37 5.99 2.18 7.91
C PRO A 37 6.48 1.61 6.59
N GLU A 38 7.55 2.20 6.06
CA GLU A 38 8.40 1.54 5.05
C GLU A 38 8.87 0.17 5.52
N PHE A 39 9.08 -0.78 4.62
CA PHE A 39 9.50 -2.14 5.02
C PHE A 39 10.86 -2.13 5.72
N GLY A 40 11.79 -1.27 5.27
CA GLY A 40 13.15 -1.19 5.79
C GLY A 40 14.12 -2.20 5.17
N VAL A 41 13.71 -2.87 4.09
CA VAL A 41 14.56 -3.67 3.21
C VAL A 41 14.30 -3.23 1.77
N VAL A 42 15.35 -2.91 1.02
CA VAL A 42 15.27 -2.66 -0.42
C VAL A 42 15.23 -4.02 -1.14
N PRO A 43 14.20 -4.32 -1.97
CA PRO A 43 14.08 -5.59 -2.67
C PRO A 43 15.32 -5.93 -3.52
N GLY A 44 15.72 -7.19 -3.53
CA GLY A 44 16.82 -7.67 -4.37
C GLY A 44 18.25 -7.36 -3.84
N THR A 45 18.38 -6.73 -2.67
CA THR A 45 19.68 -6.36 -2.10
C THR A 45 20.49 -7.61 -1.67
N ASP A 46 21.81 -7.55 -1.87
CA ASP A 46 22.76 -8.60 -1.47
C ASP A 46 22.44 -10.00 -2.01
N ARG A 47 22.07 -10.10 -3.29
CA ARG A 47 21.80 -11.40 -3.93
C ARG A 47 23.01 -12.34 -3.81
N ASP A 48 22.75 -13.58 -3.41
CA ASP A 48 23.73 -14.67 -3.26
C ASP A 48 24.82 -14.42 -2.20
N VAL A 49 24.71 -13.37 -1.37
CA VAL A 49 25.73 -13.03 -0.35
C VAL A 49 25.57 -13.87 0.91
N ILE A 50 24.35 -14.00 1.45
CA ILE A 50 24.07 -14.79 2.66
C ILE A 50 23.89 -16.27 2.32
N GLN A 51 23.14 -16.55 1.25
CA GLN A 51 22.89 -17.90 0.74
C GLN A 51 22.61 -17.81 -0.77
N THR A 52 23.16 -18.74 -1.56
CA THR A 52 22.86 -18.85 -3.00
C THR A 52 21.36 -18.97 -3.23
N GLY A 53 20.83 -18.18 -4.17
CA GLY A 53 19.40 -18.09 -4.49
C GLY A 53 18.58 -17.22 -3.54
N SER A 54 19.23 -16.44 -2.66
CA SER A 54 18.54 -15.57 -1.69
C SER A 54 19.07 -14.14 -1.72
N CYS A 55 18.32 -13.24 -1.08
CA CYS A 55 18.69 -11.85 -0.82
C CYS A 55 18.75 -11.61 0.70
N SER A 56 19.25 -10.46 1.13
CA SER A 56 19.34 -10.10 2.55
C SER A 56 18.01 -9.54 3.08
N GLY A 57 17.54 -10.07 4.20
CA GLY A 57 16.56 -9.44 5.09
C GLY A 57 17.16 -9.20 6.47
N PHE A 58 16.36 -8.75 7.44
CA PHE A 58 16.81 -8.45 8.79
C PHE A 58 15.80 -8.91 9.85
N ASN A 59 16.27 -9.68 10.84
CA ASN A 59 15.41 -10.24 11.91
C ASN A 59 15.44 -9.44 13.22
N GLY A 60 15.99 -8.23 13.22
CA GLY A 60 16.20 -7.41 14.42
C GLY A 60 17.58 -7.55 15.07
N LYS A 61 18.35 -8.56 14.67
CA LYS A 61 19.69 -8.84 15.22
C LYS A 61 20.76 -8.90 14.14
N GLU A 62 20.48 -9.58 13.05
CA GLU A 62 21.43 -9.81 11.96
C GLU A 62 20.73 -9.93 10.61
N ARG A 63 21.53 -9.92 9.54
CA ARG A 63 21.03 -10.20 8.19
C ARG A 63 20.76 -11.69 8.04
N ILE A 64 19.60 -12.03 7.49
CA ILE A 64 19.18 -13.42 7.24
C ILE A 64 18.70 -13.58 5.80
N PRO A 65 18.75 -14.79 5.21
CA PRO A 65 18.30 -14.98 3.84
C PRO A 65 16.77 -14.84 3.73
N ILE A 66 16.32 -14.12 2.70
CA ILE A 66 14.91 -13.99 2.29
C ILE A 66 14.77 -14.24 0.79
N PRO A 67 13.56 -14.53 0.27
CA PRO A 67 13.32 -14.53 -1.17
C PRO A 67 13.61 -13.16 -1.77
N CYS A 68 14.27 -13.12 -2.93
CA CYS A 68 14.62 -11.85 -3.60
C CYS A 68 13.42 -11.06 -4.13
N SER A 69 12.25 -11.70 -4.25
CA SER A 69 10.98 -11.03 -4.55
C SER A 69 10.39 -10.29 -3.34
N CYS A 70 11.03 -10.37 -2.17
CA CYS A 70 10.59 -9.75 -0.95
C CYS A 70 11.48 -8.56 -0.55
N PRO A 71 10.90 -7.47 -0.01
CA PRO A 71 9.47 -7.24 0.17
C PRO A 71 8.71 -7.00 -1.17
N PRO A 72 7.37 -7.10 -1.18
CA PRO A 72 6.58 -6.76 -2.37
C PRO A 72 6.68 -5.28 -2.72
N GLY A 73 6.16 -4.88 -3.88
CA GLY A 73 6.03 -3.47 -4.23
C GLY A 73 5.14 -2.73 -3.21
N ARG A 74 5.59 -1.56 -2.74
CA ARG A 74 4.90 -0.83 -1.67
C ARG A 74 3.46 -0.45 -2.04
N ASP A 75 3.25 0.06 -3.25
CA ASP A 75 1.92 0.49 -3.70
C ASP A 75 0.95 -0.69 -3.80
N GLU A 76 1.43 -1.82 -4.33
CA GLU A 76 0.65 -3.05 -4.40
C GLU A 76 0.30 -3.57 -3.00
N PHE A 77 1.25 -3.49 -2.07
CA PHE A 77 1.02 -3.86 -0.69
C PHE A 77 -0.05 -3.02 -0.02
N VAL A 78 0.03 -1.69 -0.15
CA VAL A 78 -0.95 -0.77 0.43
C VAL A 78 -2.33 -0.99 -0.17
N ALA A 79 -2.44 -1.14 -1.50
CA ALA A 79 -3.72 -1.40 -2.16
C ALA A 79 -4.37 -2.70 -1.68
N ARG A 80 -3.59 -3.77 -1.48
CA ARG A 80 -4.11 -5.04 -0.94
C ARG A 80 -4.45 -4.93 0.55
N LEU A 81 -3.73 -4.12 1.32
CA LEU A 81 -4.04 -3.87 2.73
C LEU A 81 -5.35 -3.11 2.89
N GLU A 82 -5.57 -2.09 2.08
CA GLU A 82 -6.84 -1.37 2.02
C GLU A 82 -8.00 -2.31 1.70
N ALA A 83 -7.86 -3.15 0.68
CA ALA A 83 -8.88 -4.13 0.31
C ALA A 83 -9.15 -5.14 1.45
N ALA A 84 -8.10 -5.65 2.10
CA ALA A 84 -8.23 -6.62 3.18
C ALA A 84 -8.87 -6.02 4.44
N LEU A 85 -8.61 -4.74 4.75
CA LEU A 85 -9.22 -4.03 5.87
C LEU A 85 -10.71 -3.79 5.67
N LEU A 86 -11.15 -3.54 4.43
CA LEU A 86 -12.58 -3.44 4.09
C LEU A 86 -13.30 -4.77 4.32
N VAL A 87 -12.64 -5.89 4.03
CA VAL A 87 -13.16 -7.24 4.30
C VAL A 87 -13.03 -7.62 5.77
N GLY A 88 -12.05 -7.04 6.47
CA GLY A 88 -11.72 -7.36 7.87
C GLY A 88 -11.01 -8.71 8.04
N ASN A 89 -10.44 -9.26 6.97
CA ASN A 89 -9.87 -10.61 6.97
C ASN A 89 -8.80 -10.82 5.88
N VAL A 90 -7.82 -11.67 6.20
CA VAL A 90 -6.86 -12.23 5.24
C VAL A 90 -6.82 -13.74 5.43
N PHE A 91 -7.39 -14.51 4.50
CA PHE A 91 -7.35 -15.98 4.50
C PHE A 91 -7.75 -16.65 5.83
N GLY A 92 -8.77 -16.12 6.50
CA GLY A 92 -9.27 -16.63 7.78
C GLY A 92 -8.69 -15.92 9.00
N ASP A 93 -7.65 -15.09 8.85
CA ASP A 93 -7.09 -14.28 9.93
C ASP A 93 -7.76 -12.90 9.98
N PRO A 94 -8.49 -12.56 11.07
CA PRO A 94 -9.14 -11.26 11.19
C PRO A 94 -8.11 -10.12 11.25
N ILE A 95 -8.40 -9.01 10.58
CA ILE A 95 -7.59 -7.80 10.63
C ILE A 95 -8.46 -6.54 10.76
N SER A 96 -8.02 -5.58 11.57
CA SER A 96 -8.59 -4.24 11.66
C SER A 96 -7.63 -3.33 12.42
N PHE A 97 -7.72 -2.02 12.19
CA PHE A 97 -7.06 -0.99 13.01
C PHE A 97 -7.68 0.39 12.77
N SER A 98 -7.36 1.35 13.65
CA SER A 98 -7.79 2.75 13.52
C SER A 98 -7.12 3.47 12.34
N SER A 99 -7.93 4.11 11.49
CA SER A 99 -7.46 4.98 10.39
C SER A 99 -7.13 6.41 10.84
N ASP A 100 -7.26 6.73 12.13
CA ASP A 100 -6.92 8.04 12.67
C ASP A 100 -5.40 8.22 12.76
N ALA A 101 -4.81 9.07 11.90
CA ALA A 101 -3.37 9.34 11.92
C ALA A 101 -2.88 10.00 13.21
N SER A 102 -3.76 10.69 13.96
CA SER A 102 -3.39 11.30 15.23
C SER A 102 -3.24 10.25 16.35
N ASP A 103 -3.90 9.10 16.21
CA ASP A 103 -3.72 7.98 17.12
C ASP A 103 -2.40 7.25 16.83
N GLN A 104 -1.40 7.59 17.64
CA GLN A 104 -0.08 6.98 17.67
C GLN A 104 0.14 6.17 18.94
N SER A 105 -0.94 5.68 19.57
CA SER A 105 -0.83 4.82 20.74
C SER A 105 -0.11 3.51 20.40
N VAL A 106 0.54 2.92 21.41
CA VAL A 106 1.25 1.64 21.29
C VAL A 106 0.32 0.56 20.73
N ASP A 107 -0.92 0.50 21.21
CA ASP A 107 -1.88 -0.52 20.79
C ASP A 107 -2.34 -0.33 19.34
N THR A 108 -2.63 0.91 18.92
CA THR A 108 -3.00 1.20 17.53
C THR A 108 -1.87 0.89 16.56
N ASN A 109 -0.63 1.25 16.90
CA ASN A 109 0.53 0.94 16.06
C ASN A 109 0.82 -0.56 16.01
N ARG A 110 0.64 -1.30 17.11
CA ARG A 110 0.73 -2.77 17.11
C ARG A 110 -0.35 -3.40 16.23
N ALA A 111 -1.58 -2.88 16.25
CA ALA A 111 -2.68 -3.37 15.41
C ALA A 111 -2.38 -3.13 13.91
N ARG A 112 -1.93 -1.91 13.55
CA ARG A 112 -1.47 -1.57 12.19
C ARG A 112 -0.38 -2.52 11.69
N ALA A 113 0.64 -2.74 12.52
CA ALA A 113 1.74 -3.63 12.19
C ALA A 113 1.28 -5.08 12.06
N THR A 114 0.40 -5.54 12.96
CA THR A 114 -0.12 -6.92 12.95
C THR A 114 -0.95 -7.20 11.70
N ALA A 115 -1.88 -6.31 11.33
CA ALA A 115 -2.63 -6.44 10.09
C ALA A 115 -1.71 -6.47 8.86
N SER A 116 -0.70 -5.59 8.86
CA SER A 116 0.30 -5.52 7.79
C SER A 116 1.13 -6.81 7.68
N VAL A 117 1.57 -7.38 8.80
CA VAL A 117 2.33 -8.64 8.85
C VAL A 117 1.48 -9.83 8.39
N ILE A 118 0.22 -9.92 8.81
CA ILE A 118 -0.70 -10.98 8.38
C ILE A 118 -0.87 -10.95 6.85
N LEU A 119 -1.07 -9.77 6.27
CA LEU A 119 -1.14 -9.60 4.82
C LEU A 119 0.19 -9.95 4.15
N LEU A 120 1.30 -9.45 4.66
CA LEU A 120 2.64 -9.67 4.10
C LEU A 120 2.95 -11.17 4.00
N GLN A 121 2.63 -11.94 5.05
CA GLN A 121 2.85 -13.38 5.11
C GLN A 121 1.91 -14.19 4.22
N SER A 122 0.84 -13.58 3.71
CA SER A 122 -0.14 -14.24 2.83
C SER A 122 -0.24 -13.56 1.45
N PHE A 123 0.79 -12.78 1.10
CA PHE A 123 0.73 -11.85 -0.03
C PHE A 123 0.52 -12.53 -1.38
N ASN A 124 0.92 -13.79 -1.54
CA ASN A 124 0.78 -14.53 -2.79
C ASN A 124 -0.59 -15.17 -2.96
N GLY A 125 -1.57 -14.82 -2.13
CA GLY A 125 -2.95 -15.28 -2.29
C GLY A 125 -3.27 -16.57 -1.52
N LYS A 126 -2.42 -16.96 -0.57
CA LYS A 126 -2.62 -18.10 0.32
C LYS A 126 -1.98 -17.85 1.68
N LYS A 127 -2.61 -18.32 2.75
CA LYS A 127 -2.10 -18.20 4.11
C LYS A 127 -0.69 -18.81 4.24
N GLY A 128 0.26 -18.01 4.73
CA GLY A 128 1.66 -18.40 4.92
C GLY A 128 2.47 -18.48 3.62
N ASP A 129 1.87 -18.15 2.48
CA ASP A 129 2.55 -18.00 1.20
C ASP A 129 2.67 -16.51 0.85
N GLY A 130 3.80 -15.93 1.23
CA GLY A 130 4.08 -14.51 1.10
C GLY A 130 5.50 -14.21 1.55
N CYS A 131 5.73 -12.97 1.98
CA CYS A 131 7.04 -12.55 2.42
C CYS A 131 7.23 -12.77 3.93
N PRO A 132 8.41 -13.27 4.35
CA PRO A 132 8.73 -13.37 5.77
C PRO A 132 8.85 -11.97 6.38
N VAL A 133 8.58 -11.86 7.68
CA VAL A 133 8.66 -10.57 8.42
C VAL A 133 10.07 -9.95 8.37
N ALA A 134 11.10 -10.75 8.17
CA ALA A 134 12.47 -10.25 7.98
C ALA A 134 12.67 -9.43 6.69
N ALA A 135 11.74 -9.51 5.73
CA ALA A 135 11.69 -8.61 4.58
C ALA A 135 11.08 -7.25 4.92
N ALA A 136 10.50 -7.08 6.13
CA ALA A 136 9.87 -5.86 6.60
C ALA A 136 10.19 -5.58 8.10
N PRO A 137 11.47 -5.41 8.47
CA PRO A 137 11.90 -5.20 9.86
C PRO A 137 11.23 -4.02 10.57
N ASN A 138 10.85 -2.96 9.88
CA ASN A 138 10.10 -1.86 10.51
C ASN A 138 8.71 -2.30 10.98
N LEU A 139 8.01 -3.17 10.22
CA LEU A 139 6.74 -3.77 10.66
C LEU A 139 6.96 -4.66 11.88
N MET A 140 8.04 -5.44 11.90
CA MET A 140 8.42 -6.25 13.06
C MET A 140 8.63 -5.39 14.31
N THR A 141 9.41 -4.31 14.19
CA THR A 141 9.67 -3.38 15.29
C THR A 141 8.37 -2.76 15.80
N MET A 142 7.51 -2.28 14.90
CA MET A 142 6.24 -1.66 15.28
C MET A 142 5.27 -2.68 15.90
N GLN A 143 5.27 -3.93 15.43
CA GLN A 143 4.44 -5.01 16.00
C GLN A 143 4.86 -5.35 17.43
N VAL A 144 6.16 -5.40 17.72
CA VAL A 144 6.66 -5.76 19.05
C VAL A 144 6.58 -4.57 20.01
N THR A 145 6.96 -3.38 19.56
CA THR A 145 7.16 -2.21 20.44
C THR A 145 6.01 -1.21 20.43
N GLY A 146 5.19 -1.19 19.37
CA GLY A 146 4.23 -0.11 19.11
C GLY A 146 4.88 1.20 18.65
N VAL A 147 6.21 1.22 18.48
CA VAL A 147 6.94 2.39 17.99
C VAL A 147 7.15 2.26 16.49
N ARG A 148 6.69 3.27 15.76
CA ARG A 148 6.93 3.38 14.32
C ARG A 148 8.41 3.64 14.04
N SER A 149 8.95 2.96 13.03
CA SER A 149 10.31 3.16 12.50
C SER A 149 10.22 3.14 10.98
N ASP A 150 10.97 4.01 10.30
CA ASP A 150 11.06 4.07 8.83
C ASP A 150 12.53 3.95 8.38
N LYS A 151 13.34 3.21 9.16
CA LYS A 151 14.77 3.02 8.89
C LYS A 151 14.99 2.00 7.77
N ILE A 152 16.07 2.18 7.02
CA ILE A 152 16.60 1.15 6.12
C ILE A 152 17.59 0.30 6.92
N PHE A 153 17.33 -1.01 7.03
CA PHE A 153 18.22 -1.98 7.65
C PHE A 153 19.05 -2.76 6.63
N VAL A 154 18.52 -2.93 5.42
CA VAL A 154 19.17 -3.56 4.28
C VAL A 154 18.83 -2.75 3.04
N GLY A 155 19.83 -2.21 2.36
CA GLY A 155 19.66 -1.41 1.15
C GLY A 155 20.96 -0.77 0.69
#